data_AF-A0A4D7CC02-F1
#
_entry.id   AF-A0A4D7CC02-F1
#
_cell.length_a   1.000
_cell.length_b   1.000
_cell.length_c   1.000
_cell.angle_alpha   90.00
_cell.angle_beta   90.00
_cell.angle_gamma   90.00
#
_symmetry.space_group_name_H-M   'P 1'
#
loop_
_entity.id
_entity.type
_entity.pdbx_description
1 polymer ?
#
loop_
_entity_poly.entity_id
_entity_poly.type
_entity_poly.pdbx_seq_one_letter_code
_entity_poly.pdbx_strand_id
1 'polypeptide(L)'
;MIALADGRIDAQEQAFLDIVAERFALSPQCYAQVKARYRIDHSCPYAVLGLEPDAGPDEIRAAYRQLARQHHPDRHMAEGAPEPFLKVAHARMAAINAAYRDLMQAQAA
;
A
#
# COMPACT_ATOMS: atom_id res chain seq x y z
N MET A 1 15.09 7.80 -2.90
CA MET A 1 14.69 7.41 -1.54
C MET A 1 13.19 7.14 -1.64
N ILE A 2 12.66 6.03 -1.12
CA ILE A 2 11.23 5.71 -1.29
C ILE A 2 10.59 5.60 0.08
N ALA A 3 9.79 6.61 0.35
CA ALA A 3 9.31 7.01 1.64
C ALA A 3 7.85 6.55 1.83
N LEU A 4 7.62 5.26 1.55
CA LEU A 4 6.33 4.60 1.80
C LEU A 4 6.37 3.64 3.00
N ALA A 5 7.38 3.77 3.86
CA ALA A 5 7.47 3.03 5.12
C ALA A 5 7.03 3.86 6.35
N ASP A 6 7.12 5.20 6.28
CA ASP A 6 7.02 6.06 7.48
C ASP A 6 5.88 7.10 7.39
N GLY A 7 5.08 7.08 6.32
CA GLY A 7 4.00 8.05 6.11
C GLY A 7 4.46 9.49 5.78
N ARG A 8 5.74 9.68 5.44
CA ARG A 8 6.32 10.97 5.05
C ARG A 8 6.80 10.89 3.60
N ILE A 9 6.17 11.64 2.70
CA ILE A 9 6.64 11.78 1.31
C ILE A 9 7.78 12.80 1.31
N ASP A 10 8.95 12.41 0.82
CA ASP A 10 10.07 13.35 0.70
C ASP A 10 9.88 14.33 -0.48
N ALA A 11 10.67 15.40 -0.52
CA ALA A 11 10.51 16.46 -1.53
C ALA A 11 10.74 15.96 -2.97
N GLN A 12 11.58 14.94 -3.16
CA GLN A 12 11.89 14.37 -4.47
C GLN A 12 10.76 13.45 -4.95
N GLU A 13 10.16 12.71 -4.03
CA GLU A 13 9.02 11.83 -4.27
C GLU A 13 7.73 12.64 -4.50
N GLN A 14 7.56 13.78 -3.83
CA GLN A 14 6.51 14.74 -4.13
C GLN A 14 6.65 15.28 -5.56
N ALA A 15 7.84 15.71 -5.97
CA ALA A 15 8.08 16.22 -7.31
C ALA A 15 7.81 15.17 -8.40
N PHE A 16 8.18 13.91 -8.17
CA PHE A 16 7.88 12.82 -9.10
C PHE A 16 6.36 12.61 -9.26
N LEU A 17 5.64 12.56 -8.15
CA LEU A 17 4.19 12.36 -8.18
C LEU A 17 3.44 13.56 -8.79
N ASP A 18 3.98 14.78 -8.66
CA ASP A 18 3.42 15.97 -9.31
C ASP A 18 3.63 15.91 -10.84
N ILE A 19 4.80 15.46 -11.31
CA ILE A 19 5.05 15.20 -12.74
C ILE A 19 4.10 14.13 -13.30
N VAL A 20 3.86 13.06 -12.53
CA VAL A 20 2.88 12.02 -12.91
C VAL A 20 1.47 12.60 -12.96
N ALA A 21 1.06 13.37 -11.95
CA ALA A 21 -0.26 14.00 -11.92
C ALA A 21 -0.48 14.92 -13.14
N GLU A 22 0.53 15.70 -13.54
CA GLU A 22 0.49 16.52 -14.76
C GLU A 22 0.38 15.67 -16.04
N ARG A 23 1.19 14.61 -16.15
CA ARG A 23 1.19 13.71 -17.33
C ARG A 23 -0.15 13.02 -17.54
N PHE A 24 -0.86 12.72 -16.46
CA PHE A 24 -2.18 12.09 -16.46
C PHE A 24 -3.35 13.09 -16.37
N ALA A 25 -3.07 14.40 -16.47
CA ALA A 25 -4.07 15.48 -16.36
C ALA A 25 -4.94 15.38 -15.09
N LEU A 26 -4.39 14.87 -13.99
CA LEU A 26 -5.06 14.84 -12.70
C LEU A 26 -5.06 16.24 -12.11
N SER A 27 -6.25 16.76 -11.76
CA SER A 27 -6.31 18.03 -11.05
C SER A 27 -5.66 17.91 -9.67
N PRO A 28 -5.11 19.01 -9.11
CA PRO A 28 -4.51 18.99 -7.77
C PRO A 28 -5.47 18.45 -6.70
N GLN A 29 -6.78 18.73 -6.82
CA GLN A 29 -7.79 18.21 -5.91
C GLN A 29 -8.00 16.70 -6.07
N CYS A 30 -7.99 16.19 -7.31
CA CYS A 30 -8.15 14.76 -7.59
C CYS A 30 -6.92 13.98 -7.09
N TYR A 31 -5.72 14.50 -7.35
CA TYR A 31 -4.48 13.94 -6.85
C TYR A 31 -4.39 13.96 -5.31
N ALA A 32 -4.84 15.02 -4.65
CA ALA A 32 -4.90 15.08 -3.19
C ALA A 32 -5.87 14.04 -2.60
N GLN A 33 -7.04 13.83 -3.21
CA GLN A 33 -7.99 12.78 -2.80
C GLN A 33 -7.42 11.37 -2.99
N VAL A 34 -6.78 11.12 -4.13
CA VAL A 34 -6.08 9.86 -4.41
C VAL A 34 -4.99 9.65 -3.35
N LYS A 35 -4.14 10.64 -3.09
CA LYS A 35 -3.11 10.57 -2.03
C LYS A 35 -3.68 10.28 -0.65
N ALA A 36 -4.77 10.95 -0.28
CA ALA A 36 -5.43 10.73 1.02
C ALA A 36 -5.95 9.30 1.15
N ARG A 37 -6.50 8.73 0.06
CA ARG A 37 -7.01 7.36 0.02
C ARG A 37 -5.89 6.30 0.06
N TYR A 38 -4.69 6.64 -0.40
CA TYR A 38 -3.52 5.76 -0.39
C TYR A 38 -2.60 5.94 0.82
N ARG A 39 -2.96 6.77 1.82
CA ARG A 39 -2.24 6.75 3.10
C ARG A 39 -2.49 5.41 3.78
N ILE A 40 -1.43 4.62 3.92
CA ILE A 40 -1.46 3.42 4.73
C ILE A 40 -1.43 3.89 6.18
N ASP A 41 -2.54 3.72 6.88
CA ASP A 41 -2.54 3.87 8.33
C ASP A 41 -2.06 2.56 8.95
N HIS A 42 -0.80 2.55 9.38
CA HIS A 42 -0.19 1.39 10.03
C HIS A 42 -0.73 1.13 11.44
N SER A 43 -1.53 2.05 12.01
CA SER A 43 -2.12 1.88 13.34
C SER A 43 -3.30 0.90 13.38
N CYS A 44 -3.87 0.56 12.22
CA CYS A 44 -5.01 -0.37 12.13
C CYS A 44 -4.73 -1.51 11.13
N PRO A 45 -4.27 -2.69 11.60
CA PRO A 45 -3.98 -3.85 10.74
C PRO A 45 -5.18 -4.30 9.88
N TYR A 46 -6.40 -4.20 10.42
CA TYR A 46 -7.64 -4.50 9.67
C TYR A 46 -7.82 -3.54 8.49
N ALA A 47 -7.58 -2.24 8.67
CA ALA A 47 -7.66 -1.25 7.59
C ALA A 47 -6.59 -1.49 6.51
N VAL A 48 -5.40 -1.98 6.87
CA VAL A 48 -4.35 -2.34 5.90
C VAL A 48 -4.80 -3.50 4.99
N LEU A 49 -5.52 -4.48 5.54
CA LEU A 49 -6.11 -5.58 4.78
C LEU A 49 -7.48 -5.25 4.15
N GLY A 50 -8.05 -4.09 4.46
CA GLY A 50 -9.38 -3.69 3.99
C GLY A 50 -10.51 -4.51 4.61
N LEU A 51 -10.33 -4.95 5.85
CA LEU A 51 -11.27 -5.76 6.62
C LEU A 51 -11.91 -4.94 7.74
N GLU A 52 -13.08 -5.39 8.17
CA GLU A 52 -13.72 -4.91 9.40
C GLU A 52 -12.99 -5.46 10.64
N PRO A 53 -13.03 -4.76 11.80
CA PRO A 53 -12.34 -5.18 13.02
C PRO A 53 -12.81 -6.51 13.63
N ASP A 54 -13.94 -7.04 13.18
CA ASP A 54 -14.54 -8.31 13.60
C ASP A 54 -14.24 -9.48 12.66
N ALA A 55 -13.42 -9.24 11.61
CA ALA A 55 -13.11 -10.25 10.60
C ALA A 55 -12.43 -11.50 11.20
N GLY A 56 -12.92 -12.66 10.77
CA GLY A 56 -12.42 -13.96 11.23
C GLY A 56 -11.08 -14.39 10.60
N PRO A 57 -10.42 -15.44 11.15
CA PRO A 57 -9.14 -15.95 10.64
C PRO A 57 -9.16 -16.30 9.15
N ASP A 58 -10.28 -16.82 8.67
CA ASP A 58 -10.42 -17.24 7.27
C ASP A 58 -10.53 -16.04 6.33
N GLU A 59 -11.19 -14.97 6.77
CA GLU A 59 -11.32 -13.70 6.03
C GLU A 59 -9.98 -12.98 5.97
N ILE A 60 -9.25 -12.93 7.08
CA ILE A 60 -7.88 -12.38 7.15
C ILE A 60 -6.95 -13.11 6.16
N ARG A 61 -6.99 -14.45 6.17
CA ARG A 61 -6.19 -15.27 5.23
C ARG A 61 -6.62 -15.07 3.79
N ALA A 62 -7.91 -14.93 3.52
CA ALA A 62 -8.43 -14.67 2.17
C ALA A 62 -7.99 -13.31 1.64
N ALA A 63 -8.18 -12.25 2.42
CA ALA A 63 -7.77 -10.88 2.08
C ALA A 63 -6.26 -10.78 1.86
N TYR A 64 -5.46 -11.41 2.73
CA TYR A 64 -4.00 -11.45 2.56
C TYR A 64 -3.60 -12.05 1.21
N ARG A 65 -4.13 -13.23 0.85
CA ARG A 65 -3.81 -13.89 -0.42
C ARG A 65 -4.22 -13.04 -1.63
N GLN A 66 -5.37 -12.38 -1.55
CA GLN A 66 -5.86 -11.51 -2.61
C GLN A 66 -4.94 -10.30 -2.79
N LEU A 67 -4.61 -9.60 -1.70
CA LEU A 67 -3.74 -8.42 -1.73
C LEU A 67 -2.32 -8.76 -2.14
N ALA A 68 -1.78 -9.89 -1.67
CA ALA A 68 -0.45 -10.35 -2.07
C ALA A 68 -0.36 -10.61 -3.58
N ARG A 69 -1.40 -11.20 -4.19
CA ARG A 69 -1.45 -11.40 -5.65
C ARG A 69 -1.52 -10.08 -6.42
N GLN A 70 -2.26 -9.10 -5.90
CA GLN A 70 -2.44 -7.79 -6.57
C GLN A 70 -1.20 -6.89 -6.46
N HIS A 71 -0.51 -6.95 -5.32
CA HIS A 71 0.61 -6.06 -5.01
C HIS A 71 1.98 -6.74 -5.10
N HIS A 72 2.06 -7.96 -5.64
CA HIS A 72 3.35 -8.65 -5.76
C HIS A 72 4.34 -7.85 -6.61
N PRO A 73 5.53 -7.51 -6.08
CA PRO A 73 6.52 -6.71 -6.81
C PRO A 73 6.94 -7.39 -8.12
N ASP A 74 7.04 -8.72 -8.15
CA ASP A 74 7.38 -9.48 -9.38
C ASP A 74 6.37 -9.25 -10.51
N ARG A 75 5.08 -9.08 -10.18
CA ARG A 75 4.05 -8.82 -11.18
C ARG A 75 4.24 -7.45 -11.81
N HIS A 76 4.57 -6.45 -11.00
CA HIS A 76 4.86 -5.09 -11.47
C HIS A 76 6.21 -5.00 -12.21
N MET A 77 7.19 -5.83 -11.82
CA MET A 77 8.47 -5.94 -12.53
C MET A 77 8.28 -6.53 -13.93
N ALA A 78 7.43 -7.55 -14.07
CA ALA A 78 7.09 -8.15 -15.37
C ALA A 78 6.33 -7.18 -16.29
N GLU A 79 5.57 -6.24 -15.73
CA GLU A 79 4.86 -5.19 -16.48
C GLU A 79 5.77 -3.99 -16.87
N GLY A 80 7.07 -4.07 -16.56
CA GLY A 80 8.04 -3.02 -16.90
C GLY A 80 7.90 -1.77 -16.03
N ALA A 81 7.34 -1.90 -14.82
CA ALA A 81 7.12 -0.76 -13.95
C ALA A 81 8.45 -0.06 -13.58
N PRO A 82 8.47 1.28 -13.55
CA PRO A 82 9.65 2.04 -13.15
C PRO A 82 10.14 1.65 -11.75
N GLU A 83 11.46 1.72 -11.51
CA GLU A 83 12.06 1.38 -10.21
C GLU A 83 11.39 2.07 -9.02
N PRO A 84 10.93 3.35 -9.12
CA PRO A 84 10.18 3.96 -8.04
C PRO A 84 8.89 3.21 -7.67
N PHE A 85 8.16 2.77 -8.69
CA PHE A 85 6.90 2.04 -8.51
C PHE A 85 7.13 0.67 -7.85
N LEU A 86 8.24 0.00 -8.20
CA LEU A 86 8.62 -1.26 -7.56
C LEU A 86 8.85 -1.09 -6.06
N LYS A 87 9.53 -0.02 -5.62
CA LYS A 87 9.74 0.19 -4.17
C LYS A 87 8.42 0.52 -3.45
N VAL A 88 7.48 1.22 -4.10
CA VAL A 88 6.13 1.43 -3.57
C VAL A 88 5.39 0.10 -3.41
N ALA A 89 5.45 -0.78 -4.42
CA ALA A 89 4.87 -2.12 -4.36
C ALA A 89 5.51 -2.97 -3.23
N HIS A 90 6.83 -2.90 -3.07
CA HIS A 90 7.55 -3.55 -1.98
C HIS A 90 7.10 -3.04 -0.60
N ALA A 91 7.01 -1.72 -0.42
CA ALA A 91 6.57 -1.12 0.84
C ALA A 91 5.11 -1.51 1.16
N ARG A 92 4.23 -1.51 0.15
CA ARG A 92 2.84 -1.96 0.30
C ARG A 92 2.76 -3.43 0.71
N MET A 93 3.55 -4.30 0.08
CA MET A 93 3.64 -5.72 0.43
C MET A 93 4.17 -5.91 1.86
N ALA A 94 5.17 -5.14 2.27
CA ALA A 94 5.70 -5.19 3.64
C ALA A 94 4.61 -4.82 4.68
N ALA A 95 3.81 -3.79 4.40
CA ALA A 95 2.69 -3.40 5.25
C ALA A 95 1.63 -4.50 5.35
N ILE A 96 1.26 -5.13 4.23
CA ILE A 96 0.32 -6.25 4.18
C ILE A 96 0.82 -7.44 5.02
N ASN A 97 2.11 -7.78 4.90
CA ASN A 97 2.73 -8.86 5.66
C ASN A 97 2.77 -8.55 7.18
N ALA A 98 3.06 -7.30 7.56
CA ALA A 98 3.04 -6.87 8.95
C ALA A 98 1.63 -6.99 9.54
N ALA A 99 0.63 -6.40 8.88
CA ALA A 99 -0.76 -6.45 9.33
C ALA A 99 -1.29 -7.87 9.47
N TYR A 100 -1.00 -8.75 8.50
CA TYR A 100 -1.40 -10.16 8.57
C TYR A 100 -0.78 -10.87 9.78
N ARG A 101 0.51 -10.66 10.06
CA ARG A 101 1.19 -11.25 11.21
C ARG A 101 0.60 -10.77 12.53
N ASP A 102 0.36 -9.46 12.67
CA ASP A 102 -0.19 -8.88 13.90
C ASP A 102 -1.60 -9.43 14.19
N LEU A 103 -2.45 -9.52 13.17
CA LEU A 103 -3.80 -10.09 13.30
C LEU A 103 -3.78 -11.58 13.61
N MET A 104 -2.92 -12.36 12.95
CA MET A 104 -2.79 -13.80 13.22
C MET A 104 -2.23 -14.08 14.63
N GLN A 105 -1.36 -13.22 15.15
CA GLN A 105 -0.88 -13.30 16.53
C GLN A 105 -1.99 -12.94 17.53
N ALA A 106 -2.76 -11.89 17.25
CA ALA A 106 -3.87 -11.48 18.10
C ALA A 106 -4.98 -12.55 18.20
N GLN A 107 -5.16 -13.37 17.15
CA GLN A 107 -6.12 -14.48 17.18
C GLN A 107 -5.59 -15.76 17.84
N ALA A 108 -4.27 -15.85 18.08
CA ALA A 108 -3.66 -16.98 18.77
C ALA A 108 -3.48 -16.75 20.28
N ALA A 109 -3.75 -15.54 20.76
CA ALA A 109 -3.70 -15.13 22.17
C ALA A 109 -5.08 -15.20 22.82
#